data_AF-A0A932UA24-F1
#
_entry.id   AF-A0A932UA24-F1
#
_cell.length_a   1.000
_cell.length_b   1.000
_cell.length_c   1.000
_cell.angle_alpha   90.00
_cell.angle_beta   90.00
_cell.angle_gamma   90.00
#
_symmetry.space_group_name_H-M   'P 1'
#
loop_
_entity.id
_entity.type
_entity.pdbx_description
1 polymer ?
#
loop_
_entity_poly.entity_id
_entity_poly.type
_entity_poly.pdbx_seq_one_letter_code
_entity_poly.pdbx_strand_id
1 'polypeptide(L)' 'LTRFVAALDLPGAVLLELPLNRSVAVAMLTIDRAQVPDLPDRIIGATARRYGVPLLSRDARIRLAGLTIIW' A
#
# COMPACT_ATOMS: atom_id res chain seq x y z
N LEU A 1 -2.06 -17.48 1.59
CA LEU A 1 -0.74 -16.81 1.80
C LEU A 1 0.41 -17.62 1.22
N THR A 2 0.50 -18.93 1.45
CA THR A 2 1.60 -19.79 0.94
C THR A 2 1.88 -19.66 -0.56
N ARG A 3 0.84 -19.68 -1.40
CA ARG A 3 0.99 -19.49 -2.86
C ARG A 3 1.51 -18.10 -3.24
N PHE A 4 1.16 -17.06 -2.47
CA PHE A 4 1.56 -15.69 -2.75
C PHE A 4 3.03 -15.49 -2.40
N VAL A 5 3.46 -15.95 -1.22
CA VAL A 5 4.87 -15.88 -0.79
C VAL A 5 5.75 -16.65 -1.78
N ALA A 6 5.36 -17.88 -2.15
CA ALA A 6 6.11 -18.64 -3.15
C ALA A 6 6.20 -17.95 -4.53
N ALA A 7 5.22 -17.12 -4.89
CA ALA A 7 5.25 -16.37 -6.16
C ALA A 7 6.25 -15.20 -6.14
N LEU A 8 6.64 -14.70 -4.97
CA LEU A 8 7.67 -13.68 -4.83
C LEU A 8 9.07 -14.26 -5.11
N ASP A 9 9.28 -15.55 -4.86
CA ASP A 9 10.57 -16.24 -5.00
C ASP A 9 10.81 -16.82 -6.41
N LEU A 10 9.84 -16.71 -7.33
CA LEU A 10 9.99 -17.23 -8.69
C LEU A 10 10.98 -16.39 -9.52
N PRO A 11 11.85 -17.03 -10.34
CA PRO A 11 12.63 -16.31 -11.33
C PRO A 11 11.72 -15.50 -12.27
N GLY A 12 11.94 -14.19 -12.36
CA GLY A 12 11.08 -13.29 -13.13
C GLY A 12 9.77 -12.91 -12.45
N ALA A 13 9.68 -12.98 -11.11
CA ALA A 13 8.53 -12.50 -10.36
C ALA A 13 8.17 -11.06 -10.76
N VAL A 14 6.89 -10.86 -11.09
CA VAL A 14 6.31 -9.54 -11.41
C VAL A 14 5.85 -8.78 -10.17
N LEU A 15 5.91 -9.42 -9.01
CA LEU A 15 5.54 -8.88 -7.71
C LEU A 15 6.81 -8.56 -6.92
N LEU A 16 6.82 -7.40 -6.27
CA LEU A 16 7.93 -6.96 -5.44
C LEU A 16 7.44 -6.67 -4.03
N GLU A 17 8.13 -7.24 -3.04
CA GLU A 17 7.87 -6.94 -1.63
C GLU A 17 8.50 -5.60 -1.25
N LEU A 18 7.72 -4.74 -0.59
CA LEU A 18 8.18 -3.44 -0.11
C LEU A 18 8.24 -3.43 1.42
N PRO A 19 9.39 -3.10 2.03
CA PRO A 19 9.51 -3.05 3.47
C PRO A 19 8.82 -1.81 4.05
N LEU A 20 8.22 -1.96 5.23
CA LEU A 20 7.82 -0.83 6.07
C LEU A 20 9.06 -0.18 6.67
N ASN A 21 9.55 0.88 6.03
CA ASN A 21 10.75 1.60 6.44
C ASN A 21 10.42 3.04 6.88
N ARG A 22 11.45 3.78 7.32
CA ARG A 22 11.31 5.18 7.76
C ARG A 22 10.66 6.06 6.68
N SER A 23 10.94 5.85 5.40
CA SER A 23 10.36 6.68 4.34
C SER A 23 8.85 6.47 4.17
N VAL A 24 8.38 5.24 4.36
CA VAL A 24 6.95 4.92 4.41
C VAL A 24 6.32 5.53 5.68
N ALA A 25 6.98 5.38 6.84
CA ALA A 25 6.49 5.96 8.09
C ALA A 25 6.37 7.51 8.02
N VAL A 26 7.30 8.19 7.35
CA VAL A 26 7.20 9.63 7.09
C VAL A 26 6.06 9.95 6.12
N ALA A 27 5.89 9.16 5.05
CA ALA A 27 4.80 9.34 4.10
C ALA A 27 3.41 9.16 4.75
N MET A 28 3.31 8.34 5.81
CA MET A 28 2.06 8.19 6.57
C MET A 28 1.57 9.49 7.21
N LEU A 29 2.46 10.46 7.48
CA LEU A 29 2.07 11.79 7.98
C LEU A 29 1.19 12.55 6.98
N THR A 30 1.23 12.16 5.70
CA THR A 30 0.42 12.76 4.62
C THR A 30 -0.92 12.06 4.39
N ILE A 31 -1.18 10.97 5.13
CA ILE A 31 -2.44 10.22 5.07
C ILE A 31 -3.28 10.65 6.28
N ASP A 32 -4.42 11.30 6.01
CA ASP A 32 -5.31 11.76 7.06
C ASP A 32 -5.87 10.57 7.87
N ARG A 33 -5.54 10.55 9.17
CA ARG A 33 -5.99 9.52 10.12
C ARG A 33 -7.50 9.56 10.34
N ALA A 34 -8.17 10.70 10.14
CA ALA A 34 -9.62 10.77 10.23
C ALA A 34 -10.31 10.05 9.04
N GLN A 35 -9.69 10.08 7.86
CA GLN A 35 -10.19 9.41 6.66
C GLN A 35 -9.83 7.92 6.62
N VAL A 36 -8.61 7.57 7.06
CA VAL A 36 -8.12 6.19 7.16
C VAL A 36 -7.69 5.89 8.60
N PRO A 37 -8.63 5.46 9.46
CA PRO A 37 -8.34 5.27 10.89
C PRO A 37 -7.48 4.04 11.18
N ASP A 38 -7.56 3.01 10.32
CA ASP A 38 -6.82 1.77 10.49
C ASP A 38 -5.33 1.93 10.15
N LEU A 39 -4.45 1.38 10.99
CA LEU A 39 -3.00 1.50 10.82
C LEU A 39 -2.49 0.75 9.57
N PRO A 40 -2.81 -0.56 9.39
CA PRO A 40 -2.50 -1.28 8.15
C PRO A 40 -2.88 -0.52 6.87
N ASP A 41 -4.12 -0.02 6.77
CA ASP A 41 -4.56 0.69 5.56
C ASP A 41 -3.76 1.98 5.32
N ARG A 42 -3.42 2.73 6.38
CA ARG A 42 -2.53 3.90 6.26
C ARG A 42 -1.13 3.52 5.80
N ILE A 43 -0.58 2.40 6.26
CA ILE A 43 0.73 1.93 5.81
C ILE A 43 0.67 1.64 4.30
N ILE A 44 -0.37 0.95 3.84
CA ILE A 44 -0.56 0.65 2.42
C ILE A 44 -0.73 1.94 1.59
N GLY A 45 -1.59 2.85 2.03
CA GLY A 45 -1.83 4.12 1.35
C GLY A 45 -0.59 5.02 1.29
N ALA A 46 0.17 5.10 2.38
CA ALA A 46 1.43 5.82 2.43
C ALA A 46 2.50 5.21 1.52
N THR A 47 2.53 3.87 1.44
CA THR A 47 3.42 3.15 0.52
C THR A 47 3.10 3.52 -0.93
N ALA A 48 1.82 3.44 -1.33
CA ALA A 48 1.38 3.82 -2.67
C ALA A 48 1.74 5.27 -3.01
N ARG A 49 1.46 6.22 -2.09
CA ARG A 49 1.83 7.63 -2.25
C ARG A 49 3.34 7.84 -2.34
N ARG A 50 4.14 7.16 -1.52
CA ARG A 50 5.61 7.27 -1.50
C ARG A 50 6.23 6.88 -2.83
N TYR A 51 5.71 5.82 -3.46
CA TYR A 51 6.21 5.31 -4.74
C TYR A 51 5.46 5.87 -5.97
N GLY A 52 4.44 6.71 -5.76
CA GLY A 52 3.68 7.32 -6.85
C GLY A 52 2.90 6.31 -7.69
N VAL A 53 2.51 5.18 -7.10
CA VAL A 53 1.78 4.11 -7.79
C VAL A 53 0.30 4.12 -7.43
N PRO A 54 -0.59 3.72 -8.35
CA PRO A 54 -1.98 3.49 -8.01
C PRO A 54 -2.10 2.30 -7.06
N LEU A 55 -3.14 2.31 -6.23
CA LEU A 55 -3.41 1.23 -5.31
C LEU A 55 -4.54 0.34 -5.85
N LEU A 56 -4.26 -0.95 -6.02
CA LEU A 56 -5.26 -1.96 -6.37
C LEU A 56 -6.03 -2.34 -5.10
N SER A 57 -7.29 -1.90 -4.95
CA SER A 57 -8.07 -2.20 -3.75
C SER A 57 -9.58 -2.24 -3.98
N ARG A 58 -10.20 -3.30 -3.46
CA ARG A 58 -11.65 -3.55 -3.49
C ARG A 58 -12.34 -2.81 -2.33
N ASP A 59 -11.55 -2.27 -1.40
CA ASP A 59 -12.02 -1.54 -0.23
C ASP A 59 -12.33 -0.08 -0.57
N ALA A 60 -13.60 0.30 -0.40
CA ALA A 60 -14.06 1.65 -0.65
C ALA A 60 -13.52 2.67 0.36
N ARG A 61 -13.13 2.27 1.58
CA ARG A 61 -12.64 3.19 2.62
C ARG A 61 -11.28 3.80 2.24
N ILE A 62 -10.43 3.02 1.58
CA ILE A 62 -9.12 3.48 1.09
C ILE A 62 -9.25 4.59 0.04
N ARG A 63 -10.37 4.65 -0.70
CA ARG A 63 -10.63 5.72 -1.69
C ARG A 63 -10.63 7.12 -1.07
N LEU A 64 -10.93 7.21 0.23
CA LEU A 64 -11.00 8.48 0.96
C LEU A 64 -9.62 9.11 1.23
N ALA A 65 -8.52 8.38 0.97
CA ALA A 65 -7.15 8.89 1.16
C ALA A 65 -6.65 9.81 0.03
N GLY A 66 -7.46 10.07 -1.00
CA GLY A 66 -7.05 10.87 -2.17
C GLY A 66 -5.96 10.19 -3.01
N LEU A 67 -5.98 8.85 -3.06
CA LEU A 67 -5.09 8.03 -3.88
C LEU A 67 -5.79 7.61 -5.17
N THR A 68 -5.02 7.42 -6.24
CA THR A 68 -5.53 6.77 -7.46
C THR A 68 -5.78 5.30 -7.18
N ILE A 69 -7.02 4.85 -7.30
CA ILE A 69 -7.42 3.46 -7.08
C ILE A 69 -7.78 2.81 -8.42
N ILE A 70 -7.26 1.61 -8.65
CA ILE A 70 -7.63 0.75 -9.78
C ILE A 70 -8.36 -0.47 -9.20
N TRP A 71 -9.38 -0.96 -9.90
CA TRP A 71 -10.18 -2.09 -9.47
C TRP A 71 -10.48 -3.06 -10.60
#